data_AF-A0A660SFZ6-F1
#
_entry.id   AF-A0A660SFZ6-F1
#
_cell.length_a   1.000
_cell.length_b   1.000
_cell.length_c   1.000
_cell.angle_alpha   90.00
_cell.angle_beta   90.00
_cell.angle_gamma   90.00
#
_symmetry.space_group_name_H-M   'P 1'
#
loop_
_entity.id
_entity.type
_entity.pdbx_description
1 polymer ?
#
loop_
_entity_poly.entity_id
_entity_poly.type
_entity_poly.pdbx_seq_one_letter_code
_entity_poly.pdbx_strand_id
1 'polypeptide(L)'
;MVKIAKIYDPSTIRCLKLTDGWMEIKFFQWEVEMIRSIIITILAATLWGEPFRYCVVVSENTLNDPNWGPVVDTLIARYGGRIFTHTGDPRQVKDSLVDYQPSHVCFVYQVSEITSYGCLSLVTTINQMLRQLDSDPYGDARWGILTGYDANDAMRIATEKPKNYIYTAILKDCGGLLKWVKQGIYFACHQYHLVKLKRAPCETVETYYDGPTDCTDTICTLINNDTFDIIMPAGHGNHNAWQLHYPYADSEGFIRSANGQVYGDPYSGSNININSTNAKVFYSPYNCYHGLIQGTGSFVPSWFHTGGACQFYGNTKPVAYEYMGGASHFYLWPMQGRFTFAEIQFLTNQQLLFCLFNNKPGTNPSGLNYDKDSWCLYGNPAQEFRIYQVTSPYYRKPWCTFDYSIRHGQSRDTVTFKITVQYDSTKPWRSYGEPVIDFLPFKAESIEIISTNAHDAVVTDNFVLLNVWNIGDPYLREGETREVVFAVNSIPEVAELPSEKPMPSITVYPNPFRNQVNFRIDAKHSGIKVKIFDANGRLIKVLPEGKFTWRGETENGREAPPGIYFYRVERVTGKLIKVR
;
A
#
# COMPACT_ATOMS: atom_id res chain seq x y z
N MET A 1 -30.85 39.80 -6.40
CA MET A 1 -31.60 39.00 -7.39
C MET A 1 -30.88 39.05 -8.72
N VAL A 2 -30.18 37.98 -9.11
CA VAL A 2 -29.69 37.80 -10.48
C VAL A 2 -30.22 36.45 -10.95
N LYS A 3 -31.10 36.51 -11.97
CA LYS A 3 -31.69 35.34 -12.63
C LYS A 3 -30.62 34.64 -13.45
N ILE A 4 -30.46 33.33 -13.24
CA ILE A 4 -29.69 32.47 -14.14
C ILE A 4 -30.67 31.96 -15.21
N ALA A 5 -30.54 32.46 -16.44
CA ALA A 5 -31.20 31.87 -17.60
C ALA A 5 -30.29 30.77 -18.19
N LYS A 6 -30.88 29.59 -18.41
CA LYS A 6 -30.34 28.54 -19.30
C LYS A 6 -29.95 29.15 -20.64
N ILE A 7 -28.84 28.70 -21.24
CA ILE A 7 -28.67 28.59 -22.70
C ILE A 7 -27.63 27.51 -23.03
N TYR A 8 -28.00 26.69 -24.00
CA TYR A 8 -27.25 25.74 -24.82
C TYR A 8 -26.52 26.50 -25.95
N ASP A 9 -25.23 26.24 -26.17
CA ASP A 9 -24.45 26.29 -27.44
C ASP A 9 -22.94 26.49 -27.11
N PRO A 10 -21.99 25.70 -27.64
CA PRO A 10 -20.56 25.79 -27.30
C PRO A 10 -19.75 26.93 -27.97
N SER A 11 -20.32 27.84 -28.75
CA SER A 11 -19.52 28.64 -29.70
C SER A 11 -19.40 30.17 -29.50
N THR A 12 -19.80 30.78 -28.38
CA THR A 12 -19.68 32.25 -28.22
C THR A 12 -19.02 32.76 -26.92
N ILE A 13 -18.13 33.74 -27.12
CA ILE A 13 -17.26 34.47 -26.16
C ILE A 13 -18.10 35.28 -25.16
N ARG A 14 -17.71 35.29 -23.87
CA ARG A 14 -18.36 36.09 -22.80
C ARG A 14 -17.50 37.30 -22.40
N CYS A 15 -18.11 38.50 -22.37
CA CYS A 15 -17.54 39.70 -21.74
C CYS A 15 -18.17 39.93 -20.35
N LEU A 16 -17.35 40.25 -19.35
CA LEU A 16 -17.77 40.68 -18.00
C LEU A 16 -17.42 42.16 -17.83
N LYS A 17 -18.41 42.99 -17.48
CA LYS A 17 -18.21 44.42 -17.22
C LYS A 17 -17.91 44.63 -15.74
N LEU A 18 -16.67 44.95 -15.41
CA LEU A 18 -16.31 45.59 -14.15
C LEU A 18 -16.17 47.09 -14.40
N THR A 19 -16.56 47.89 -13.42
CA THR A 19 -16.49 49.35 -13.48
C THR A 19 -15.06 49.79 -13.79
N ASP A 20 -14.93 50.55 -14.86
CA ASP A 20 -13.74 51.27 -15.34
C ASP A 20 -12.69 50.47 -16.16
N GLY A 21 -13.16 49.73 -17.18
CA GLY A 21 -12.34 49.36 -18.34
C GLY A 21 -12.77 48.07 -19.04
N TRP A 22 -12.64 48.01 -20.37
CA TRP A 22 -12.80 46.76 -21.13
C TRP A 22 -11.52 45.93 -21.01
N MET A 23 -11.60 44.75 -20.40
CA MET A 23 -10.51 43.78 -20.39
C MET A 23 -10.90 42.57 -21.26
N GLU A 24 -10.20 42.39 -22.38
CA GLU A 24 -10.38 41.24 -23.27
C GLU A 24 -9.65 40.03 -22.65
N ILE A 25 -10.38 39.13 -21.98
CA ILE A 25 -9.79 37.89 -21.45
C ILE A 25 -9.84 36.83 -22.56
N LYS A 26 -8.72 36.65 -23.26
CA LYS A 26 -8.51 35.51 -24.16
C LYS A 26 -8.15 34.27 -23.33
N PHE A 27 -9.13 33.40 -23.08
CA PHE A 27 -8.81 32.04 -22.66
C PHE A 27 -8.17 31.33 -23.85
N PHE A 28 -6.89 30.96 -23.72
CA PHE A 28 -6.26 30.08 -24.69
C PHE A 28 -6.92 28.71 -24.62
N GLN A 29 -7.23 28.13 -25.77
CA GLN A 29 -7.80 26.77 -25.94
C GLN A 29 -7.07 25.70 -25.11
N TRP A 30 -5.78 25.93 -24.81
CA TRP A 30 -4.92 25.08 -23.98
C TRP A 30 -5.29 25.03 -22.49
N GLU A 31 -5.88 26.08 -21.90
CA GLU A 31 -6.25 26.07 -20.47
C GLU A 31 -7.52 25.24 -20.22
N VAL A 32 -8.43 25.20 -21.19
CA VAL A 32 -9.62 24.33 -21.18
C VAL A 32 -9.24 22.86 -21.43
N GLU A 33 -8.29 22.60 -22.33
CA GLU A 33 -7.73 21.26 -22.59
C GLU A 33 -6.90 20.71 -21.40
N MET A 34 -6.21 21.58 -20.65
CA MET A 34 -5.45 21.21 -19.45
C MET A 34 -6.38 20.90 -18.26
N ILE A 35 -7.43 21.70 -18.05
CA ILE A 35 -8.45 21.42 -17.03
C ILE A 35 -9.24 20.16 -17.41
N ARG A 36 -9.56 19.95 -18.70
CA ARG A 36 -10.12 18.68 -19.19
C ARG A 36 -9.17 17.51 -18.95
N SER A 37 -7.88 17.63 -19.25
CA SER A 37 -6.90 16.54 -19.03
C SER A 37 -6.70 16.21 -17.55
N ILE A 38 -6.74 17.20 -16.64
CA ILE A 38 -6.62 16.97 -15.19
C ILE A 38 -7.90 16.31 -14.64
N ILE A 39 -9.08 16.77 -15.08
CA ILE A 39 -10.37 16.14 -14.73
C ILE A 39 -10.47 14.72 -15.31
N ILE A 40 -9.97 14.48 -16.52
CA ILE A 40 -9.96 13.17 -17.19
C ILE A 40 -8.92 12.21 -16.58
N THR A 41 -7.75 12.69 -16.15
CA THR A 41 -6.75 11.82 -15.46
C THR A 41 -7.23 11.41 -14.06
N ILE A 42 -7.93 12.30 -13.36
CA ILE A 42 -8.59 11.95 -12.09
C ILE A 42 -9.78 11.01 -12.34
N LEU A 43 -10.56 11.23 -13.41
CA LEU A 43 -11.71 10.38 -13.77
C LEU A 43 -11.31 8.99 -14.26
N ALA A 44 -10.17 8.84 -14.92
CA ALA A 44 -9.84 7.60 -15.59
C ALA A 44 -9.02 6.61 -14.73
N ALA A 45 -8.37 7.08 -13.66
CA ALA A 45 -7.97 6.21 -12.56
C ALA A 45 -9.19 5.76 -11.71
N THR A 46 -10.30 6.52 -11.76
CA THR A 46 -11.54 6.17 -11.05
C THR A 46 -12.56 5.36 -11.86
N LEU A 47 -12.36 5.18 -13.17
CA LEU A 47 -13.32 4.48 -14.05
C LEU A 47 -12.95 3.03 -14.38
N TRP A 48 -11.73 2.58 -14.05
CA TRP A 48 -11.26 1.19 -14.19
C TRP A 48 -10.98 0.54 -12.82
N GLY A 49 -11.63 1.01 -11.77
CA GLY A 49 -11.52 0.43 -10.44
C GLY A 49 -12.90 0.06 -9.93
N GLU A 50 -12.97 -1.00 -9.12
CA GLU A 50 -14.12 -1.23 -8.24
C GLU A 50 -14.48 0.10 -7.55
N PRO A 51 -15.75 0.53 -7.58
CA PRO A 51 -16.15 1.78 -6.94
C PRO A 51 -15.64 1.80 -5.50
N PHE A 52 -14.88 2.83 -5.13
CA PHE A 52 -14.38 2.95 -3.77
C PHE A 52 -15.56 3.23 -2.82
N ARG A 53 -16.14 2.17 -2.24
CA ARG A 53 -17.27 2.20 -1.31
C ARG A 53 -16.76 1.90 0.08
N TYR A 54 -16.40 2.96 0.78
CA TYR A 54 -15.94 2.89 2.15
C TYR A 54 -17.11 2.90 3.13
N CYS A 55 -16.98 2.18 4.24
CA CYS A 55 -17.86 2.33 5.39
C CYS A 55 -17.11 2.14 6.71
N VAL A 56 -17.71 2.69 7.76
CA VAL A 56 -17.27 2.49 9.15
C VAL A 56 -18.31 1.64 9.87
N VAL A 57 -17.85 0.56 10.50
CA VAL A 57 -18.66 -0.22 11.45
C VAL A 57 -18.17 0.11 12.86
N VAL A 58 -19.08 0.54 13.73
CA VAL A 58 -18.74 1.04 15.06
C VAL A 58 -19.85 0.70 16.05
N SER A 59 -19.54 0.50 17.32
CA SER A 59 -20.58 0.34 18.33
C SER A 59 -21.29 1.67 18.61
N GLU A 60 -22.55 1.62 19.04
CA GLU A 60 -23.27 2.82 19.48
C GLU A 60 -22.54 3.53 20.64
N ASN A 61 -21.93 2.77 21.54
CA ASN A 61 -21.16 3.32 22.66
C ASN A 61 -19.94 4.11 22.17
N THR A 62 -19.17 3.56 21.23
CA THR A 62 -17.97 4.20 20.70
C THR A 62 -18.29 5.37 19.78
N LEU A 63 -19.40 5.32 19.05
CA LEU A 63 -19.87 6.47 18.26
C LEU A 63 -20.34 7.63 19.16
N ASN A 64 -21.01 7.33 20.27
CA ASN A 64 -21.51 8.35 21.21
C ASN A 64 -20.44 8.86 22.19
N ASP A 65 -19.27 8.23 22.26
CA ASP A 65 -18.17 8.70 23.07
C ASP A 65 -17.58 10.00 22.48
N PRO A 66 -17.41 11.07 23.28
CA PRO A 66 -17.02 12.39 22.78
C PRO A 66 -15.61 12.44 22.19
N ASN A 67 -14.75 11.47 22.49
CA ASN A 67 -13.40 11.38 21.95
C ASN A 67 -13.33 10.45 20.73
N TRP A 68 -14.13 9.38 20.70
CA TRP A 68 -14.13 8.40 19.61
C TRP A 68 -15.09 8.71 18.46
N GLY A 69 -16.25 9.31 18.72
CA GLY A 69 -17.19 9.77 17.68
C GLY A 69 -16.50 10.64 16.60
N PRO A 70 -15.69 11.65 16.97
CA PRO A 70 -14.93 12.45 16.01
C PRO A 70 -13.96 11.66 15.13
N VAL A 71 -13.46 10.51 15.57
CA VAL A 71 -12.62 9.62 14.74
C VAL A 71 -13.44 9.09 13.57
N VAL A 72 -14.68 8.64 13.84
CA VAL A 72 -15.61 8.16 12.81
C VAL A 72 -15.95 9.26 11.82
N ASP A 73 -16.30 10.45 12.33
CA ASP A 73 -16.61 11.62 11.49
C ASP A 73 -15.44 11.98 10.56
N THR A 74 -14.21 11.90 11.08
CA THR A 74 -12.99 12.18 10.32
C THR A 74 -12.77 11.18 9.21
N LEU A 75 -12.99 9.88 9.45
CA LEU A 75 -12.89 8.85 8.42
C LEU A 75 -13.94 9.07 7.31
N ILE A 76 -15.19 9.33 7.67
CA ILE A 76 -16.27 9.58 6.71
C ILE A 76 -16.01 10.85 5.90
N ALA A 77 -15.58 11.94 6.55
CA ALA A 77 -15.23 13.19 5.87
C ALA A 77 -14.09 13.01 4.86
N ARG A 78 -13.14 12.11 5.15
CA ARG A 78 -11.96 11.88 4.30
C ARG A 78 -12.23 10.98 3.12
N TYR A 79 -12.93 9.88 3.34
CA TYR A 79 -13.08 8.81 2.35
C TYR A 79 -14.45 8.82 1.65
N GLY A 80 -15.41 9.57 2.18
CA GLY A 80 -16.83 9.36 1.88
C GLY A 80 -17.29 8.01 2.44
N GLY A 81 -18.60 7.78 2.49
CA GLY A 81 -19.13 6.47 2.88
C GLY A 81 -20.33 6.52 3.82
N ARG A 82 -20.58 5.39 4.47
CA ARG A 82 -21.66 5.21 5.44
C ARG A 82 -21.15 4.70 6.79
N ILE A 83 -21.87 5.06 7.85
CA ILE A 83 -21.65 4.54 9.20
C ILE A 83 -22.72 3.47 9.44
N PHE A 84 -22.30 2.32 9.95
CA PHE A 84 -23.18 1.26 10.42
C PHE A 84 -22.91 0.99 11.90
N THR A 85 -23.97 0.99 12.70
CA THR A 85 -23.87 0.87 14.16
C THR A 85 -24.35 -0.48 14.67
N HIS A 86 -23.75 -0.96 15.76
CA HIS A 86 -24.18 -2.17 16.45
C HIS A 86 -24.14 -2.01 17.99
N THR A 87 -24.82 -2.91 18.70
CA THR A 87 -24.94 -2.91 20.16
C THR A 87 -24.01 -3.93 20.84
N GLY A 88 -22.83 -4.15 20.25
CA GLY A 88 -21.79 -5.05 20.77
C GLY A 88 -21.47 -6.28 19.92
N ASP A 89 -22.32 -6.64 18.94
CA ASP A 89 -22.05 -7.72 17.99
C ASP A 89 -22.00 -7.18 16.54
N PRO A 90 -20.86 -7.21 15.85
CA PRO A 90 -20.75 -6.68 14.49
C PRO A 90 -21.65 -7.42 13.48
N ARG A 91 -22.09 -8.65 13.75
CA ARG A 91 -22.98 -9.39 12.85
C ARG A 91 -24.34 -8.72 12.66
N GLN A 92 -24.74 -7.85 13.58
CA GLN A 92 -25.98 -7.08 13.47
C GLN A 92 -26.03 -6.19 12.23
N VAL A 93 -24.87 -5.77 11.69
CA VAL A 93 -24.82 -4.91 10.51
C VAL A 93 -24.75 -5.69 9.20
N LYS A 94 -24.72 -7.03 9.23
CA LYS A 94 -24.49 -7.88 8.05
C LYS A 94 -25.44 -7.53 6.90
N ASP A 95 -26.75 -7.48 7.15
CA ASP A 95 -27.74 -7.23 6.09
C ASP A 95 -27.57 -5.82 5.49
N SER A 96 -27.19 -4.84 6.32
CA SER A 96 -26.87 -3.49 5.83
C SER A 96 -25.58 -3.45 4.99
N LEU A 97 -24.60 -4.30 5.30
CA LEU A 97 -23.38 -4.46 4.50
C LEU A 97 -23.66 -5.18 3.19
N VAL A 98 -24.53 -6.19 3.18
CA VAL A 98 -25.03 -6.86 1.95
C VAL A 98 -25.65 -5.82 1.00
N ASP A 99 -26.55 -4.98 1.52
CA ASP A 99 -27.20 -3.93 0.73
C ASP A 99 -26.22 -2.86 0.23
N TYR A 100 -25.21 -2.54 1.05
CA TYR A 100 -24.26 -1.49 0.74
C TYR A 100 -23.10 -1.94 -0.16
N GLN A 101 -22.74 -3.22 -0.15
CA GLN A 101 -21.62 -3.80 -0.91
C GLN A 101 -20.33 -2.96 -0.82
N PRO A 102 -19.74 -2.83 0.39
CA PRO A 102 -18.53 -2.03 0.59
C PRO A 102 -17.31 -2.70 -0.06
N SER A 103 -16.44 -1.90 -0.68
CA SER A 103 -15.11 -2.38 -1.08
C SER A 103 -14.11 -2.32 0.08
N HIS A 104 -14.38 -1.44 1.06
CA HIS A 104 -13.57 -1.22 2.25
C HIS A 104 -14.44 -1.07 3.52
N VAL A 105 -14.08 -1.80 4.57
CA VAL A 105 -14.77 -1.75 5.88
C VAL A 105 -13.78 -1.45 7.00
N CYS A 106 -13.89 -0.28 7.61
CA CYS A 106 -13.11 0.08 8.79
C CYS A 106 -13.93 -0.19 10.05
N PHE A 107 -13.48 -1.11 10.89
CA PHE A 107 -14.09 -1.38 12.19
C PHE A 107 -13.44 -0.49 13.25
N VAL A 108 -14.20 0.40 13.88
CA VAL A 108 -13.68 1.28 14.93
C VAL A 108 -14.08 0.72 16.29
N TYR A 109 -13.08 0.41 17.12
CA TYR A 109 -13.29 -0.17 18.44
C TYR A 109 -12.36 0.44 19.49
N GLN A 110 -12.87 0.55 20.71
CA GLN A 110 -12.03 0.75 21.88
C GLN A 110 -11.37 -0.57 22.30
N VAL A 111 -10.18 -0.51 22.92
CA VAL A 111 -9.49 -1.71 23.44
C VAL A 111 -10.34 -2.49 24.44
N SER A 112 -11.13 -1.80 25.26
CA SER A 112 -12.07 -2.42 26.20
C SER A 112 -13.14 -3.26 25.50
N GLU A 113 -13.62 -2.84 24.34
CA GLU A 113 -14.61 -3.58 23.55
C GLU A 113 -13.98 -4.81 22.90
N ILE A 114 -12.78 -4.66 22.31
CA ILE A 114 -12.03 -5.77 21.70
C ILE A 114 -11.76 -6.86 22.73
N THR A 115 -11.34 -6.47 23.93
CA THR A 115 -11.06 -7.41 25.03
C THR A 115 -12.32 -8.05 25.59
N SER A 116 -13.41 -7.28 25.74
CA SER A 116 -14.70 -7.79 26.21
C SER A 116 -15.32 -8.81 25.25
N TYR A 117 -15.21 -8.58 23.93
CA TYR A 117 -15.65 -9.55 22.91
C TYR A 117 -14.70 -10.76 22.81
N GLY A 118 -13.43 -10.56 23.14
CA GLY A 118 -12.33 -11.48 22.87
C GLY A 118 -11.73 -11.21 21.49
N CYS A 119 -10.48 -10.76 21.46
CA CYS A 119 -9.80 -10.30 20.24
C CYS A 119 -9.81 -11.34 19.10
N LEU A 120 -9.44 -12.60 19.39
CA LEU A 120 -9.48 -13.67 18.40
C LEU A 120 -10.91 -13.93 17.90
N SER A 121 -11.89 -13.97 18.80
CA SER A 121 -13.30 -14.17 18.46
C SER A 121 -13.82 -13.04 17.56
N LEU A 122 -13.43 -11.79 17.83
CA LEU A 122 -13.81 -10.64 17.03
C LEU A 122 -13.24 -10.74 15.61
N VAL A 123 -11.94 -10.98 15.49
CA VAL A 123 -11.25 -11.16 14.20
C VAL A 123 -11.83 -12.34 13.41
N THR A 124 -12.14 -13.45 14.09
CA THR A 124 -12.78 -14.61 13.46
C THR A 124 -14.19 -14.27 12.98
N THR A 125 -14.97 -13.56 13.80
CA THR A 125 -16.34 -13.14 13.46
C THR A 125 -16.34 -12.23 12.23
N ILE A 126 -15.45 -11.24 12.19
CA ILE A 126 -15.36 -10.30 11.06
C ILE A 126 -14.97 -11.04 9.77
N ASN A 127 -13.93 -11.88 9.80
CA ASN A 127 -13.54 -12.68 8.63
C ASN A 127 -14.71 -13.54 8.12
N GLN A 128 -15.45 -14.19 9.01
CA GLN A 128 -16.58 -15.04 8.63
C GLN A 128 -17.77 -14.26 8.10
N MET A 129 -18.10 -13.12 8.72
CA MET A 129 -19.20 -12.26 8.28
C MET A 129 -18.94 -11.66 6.91
N LEU A 130 -17.70 -11.21 6.64
CA LEU A 130 -17.33 -10.62 5.36
C LEU A 130 -17.21 -11.63 4.21
N ARG A 131 -17.35 -12.94 4.47
CA ARG A 131 -17.47 -14.01 3.46
C ARG A 131 -18.93 -14.46 3.25
N GLN A 132 -19.86 -13.68 3.75
CA GLN A 132 -21.29 -13.95 3.72
C GLN A 132 -22.05 -12.69 3.26
N LEU A 133 -21.37 -11.71 2.63
CA LEU A 133 -22.08 -10.56 2.08
C LEU A 133 -22.65 -10.89 0.69
N ASP A 134 -22.13 -11.90 0.02
CA ASP A 134 -22.76 -12.52 -1.14
C ASP A 134 -22.83 -14.07 -1.05
N SER A 135 -23.06 -14.73 -2.19
CA SER A 135 -23.26 -16.18 -2.26
C SER A 135 -21.97 -16.99 -2.41
N ASP A 136 -20.87 -16.35 -2.80
CA ASP A 136 -19.60 -17.04 -2.99
C ASP A 136 -18.86 -17.17 -1.63
N PRO A 137 -17.87 -18.08 -1.51
CA PRO A 137 -17.26 -18.38 -0.23
C PRO A 137 -16.07 -17.45 0.10
N TYR A 138 -15.82 -16.42 -0.71
CA TYR A 138 -14.70 -15.50 -0.60
C TYR A 138 -15.09 -14.21 0.10
N GLY A 139 -14.09 -13.43 0.50
CA GLY A 139 -14.32 -12.16 1.18
C GLY A 139 -14.78 -11.08 0.19
N ASP A 140 -15.70 -10.24 0.64
CA ASP A 140 -16.30 -9.18 -0.18
C ASP A 140 -15.61 -7.81 -0.03
N ALA A 141 -14.85 -7.60 1.06
CA ALA A 141 -14.28 -6.30 1.38
C ALA A 141 -12.88 -6.36 2.00
N ARG A 142 -12.07 -5.34 1.70
CA ARG A 142 -10.78 -5.09 2.39
C ARG A 142 -11.08 -4.43 3.73
N TRP A 143 -10.54 -4.96 4.82
CA TRP A 143 -10.97 -4.55 6.15
C TRP A 143 -9.82 -4.44 7.15
N GLY A 144 -10.08 -3.72 8.24
CA GLY A 144 -9.18 -3.61 9.37
C GLY A 144 -9.86 -3.02 10.61
N ILE A 145 -9.19 -3.12 11.75
CA ILE A 145 -9.66 -2.58 13.03
C ILE A 145 -8.87 -1.32 13.38
N LEU A 146 -9.51 -0.15 13.36
CA LEU A 146 -8.94 1.08 13.91
C LEU A 146 -9.19 1.14 15.42
N THR A 147 -8.09 1.20 16.17
CA THR A 147 -8.05 1.32 17.63
C THR A 147 -6.82 2.14 18.03
N GLY A 148 -6.65 2.39 19.32
CA GLY A 148 -5.51 3.07 19.93
C GLY A 148 -5.33 2.65 21.37
N TYR A 149 -4.26 3.12 22.04
CA TYR A 149 -4.26 3.11 23.52
C TYR A 149 -5.39 4.01 24.02
N ASP A 150 -5.59 5.15 23.37
CA ASP A 150 -6.74 6.02 23.52
C ASP A 150 -7.26 6.53 22.15
N ALA A 151 -8.26 7.42 22.19
CA ALA A 151 -8.87 7.99 20.99
C ALA A 151 -7.93 8.92 20.19
N ASN A 152 -6.91 9.51 20.82
CA ASN A 152 -5.97 10.40 20.13
C ASN A 152 -5.10 9.61 19.15
N ASP A 153 -4.71 8.38 19.50
CA ASP A 153 -3.98 7.51 18.58
C ASP A 153 -4.83 7.16 17.36
N ALA A 154 -6.11 6.80 17.59
CA ALA A 154 -7.04 6.49 16.52
C ALA A 154 -7.31 7.72 15.63
N MET A 155 -7.47 8.90 16.23
CA MET A 155 -7.60 10.19 15.52
C MET A 155 -6.36 10.50 14.69
N ARG A 156 -5.16 10.31 15.25
CA ARG A 156 -3.89 10.47 14.53
C ARG A 156 -3.88 9.58 13.30
N ILE A 157 -4.24 8.31 13.42
CA ILE A 157 -4.28 7.38 12.28
C ILE A 157 -5.35 7.79 11.25
N ALA A 158 -6.53 8.22 11.69
CA ALA A 158 -7.61 8.68 10.80
C ALA A 158 -7.22 9.94 9.99
N THR A 159 -6.42 10.82 10.59
CA THR A 159 -5.96 12.08 9.97
C THR A 159 -4.64 11.93 9.20
N GLU A 160 -3.79 10.96 9.56
CA GLU A 160 -2.46 10.74 8.99
C GLU A 160 -2.52 10.64 7.47
N LYS A 161 -1.69 11.43 6.77
CA LYS A 161 -1.48 11.25 5.33
C LYS A 161 -0.30 10.30 5.17
N PRO A 162 -0.54 9.00 4.94
CA PRO A 162 0.54 8.03 4.91
C PRO A 162 1.54 8.41 3.82
N LYS A 163 2.82 8.04 4.04
CA LYS A 163 3.78 7.97 2.94
C LYS A 163 3.23 6.90 1.99
N ASN A 164 2.83 7.30 0.79
CA ASN A 164 2.29 6.37 -0.21
C ASN A 164 3.24 5.18 -0.47
N TYR A 165 4.55 5.39 -0.21
CA TYR A 165 5.57 4.38 -0.37
C TYR A 165 6.41 4.18 0.91
N ILE A 166 6.72 2.92 1.19
CA ILE A 166 7.68 2.45 2.19
C ILE A 166 9.07 2.39 1.55
N TYR A 167 10.02 3.15 2.07
CA TYR A 167 11.40 3.22 1.56
C TYR A 167 12.41 2.54 2.47
N THR A 168 12.25 2.70 3.78
CA THR A 168 13.23 2.32 4.80
C THR A 168 12.70 1.22 5.71
N ALA A 169 13.50 0.18 5.95
CA ALA A 169 13.09 -0.97 6.78
C ALA A 169 14.09 -1.32 7.89
N ILE A 170 13.55 -1.69 9.06
CA ILE A 170 14.27 -2.47 10.09
C ILE A 170 13.78 -3.92 9.99
N LEU A 171 14.69 -4.86 9.77
CA LEU A 171 14.37 -6.27 9.59
C LEU A 171 15.05 -7.12 10.66
N LYS A 172 14.32 -8.09 11.21
CA LYS A 172 14.90 -9.18 12.02
C LYS A 172 14.59 -10.52 11.36
N ASP A 173 15.60 -11.40 11.30
CA ASP A 173 15.57 -12.73 10.67
C ASP A 173 15.06 -12.81 9.21
N CYS A 174 14.86 -11.66 8.57
CA CYS A 174 14.37 -11.55 7.20
C CYS A 174 15.41 -10.89 6.27
N GLY A 175 16.70 -11.14 6.50
CA GLY A 175 17.80 -10.42 5.84
C GLY A 175 17.83 -10.55 4.33
N GLY A 176 17.25 -11.61 3.77
CA GLY A 176 17.05 -11.76 2.33
C GLY A 176 16.12 -10.72 1.71
N LEU A 177 15.33 -10.02 2.52
CA LEU A 177 14.40 -8.98 2.07
C LEU A 177 15.05 -7.61 1.93
N LEU A 178 16.26 -7.39 2.47
CA LEU A 178 16.95 -6.11 2.31
C LEU A 178 17.11 -5.70 0.84
N LYS A 179 17.26 -6.68 -0.07
CA LYS A 179 17.34 -6.40 -1.51
C LYS A 179 16.08 -5.69 -2.04
N TRP A 180 14.92 -5.94 -1.44
CA TRP A 180 13.62 -5.42 -1.87
C TRP A 180 13.29 -4.04 -1.30
N VAL A 181 14.04 -3.51 -0.34
CA VAL A 181 13.80 -2.15 0.19
C VAL A 181 14.81 -1.18 -0.38
N LYS A 182 14.48 0.12 -0.42
CA LYS A 182 15.43 1.13 -0.92
C LYS A 182 16.61 1.29 0.04
N GLN A 183 16.32 1.32 1.33
CA GLN A 183 17.29 1.37 2.40
C GLN A 183 16.81 0.49 3.54
N GLY A 184 17.73 -0.08 4.30
CA GLY A 184 17.33 -0.83 5.48
C GLY A 184 18.50 -1.46 6.20
N ILE A 185 18.21 -1.87 7.42
CA ILE A 185 19.15 -2.58 8.29
C ILE A 185 18.52 -3.90 8.72
N TYR A 186 19.36 -4.91 8.83
CA TYR A 186 19.00 -6.24 9.28
C TYR A 186 19.89 -6.63 10.45
N PHE A 187 19.26 -7.21 11.47
CA PHE A 187 19.93 -7.87 12.57
C PHE A 187 19.57 -9.36 12.54
N ALA A 188 20.57 -10.23 12.60
CA ALA A 188 20.34 -11.67 12.72
C ALA A 188 19.78 -12.02 14.11
N CYS A 189 18.89 -13.01 14.19
CA CYS A 189 18.41 -13.52 15.46
C CYS A 189 19.10 -14.82 15.90
N HIS A 190 19.72 -15.57 14.97
CA HIS A 190 20.42 -16.85 15.25
C HIS A 190 21.95 -16.72 15.24
N GLN A 191 22.49 -15.52 14.97
CA GLN A 191 23.92 -15.30 14.84
C GLN A 191 24.28 -13.92 15.38
N TYR A 192 25.02 -13.91 16.49
CA TYR A 192 25.55 -12.66 17.06
C TYR A 192 26.45 -11.93 16.08
N HIS A 193 26.52 -10.61 16.25
CA HIS A 193 27.39 -9.69 15.51
C HIS A 193 27.07 -9.56 14.01
N LEU A 194 26.20 -10.41 13.46
CA LEU A 194 25.82 -10.35 12.06
C LEU A 194 24.79 -9.23 11.83
N VAL A 195 25.23 -8.19 11.15
CA VAL A 195 24.41 -7.07 10.69
C VAL A 195 24.52 -6.97 9.17
N LYS A 196 23.41 -6.64 8.51
CA LYS A 196 23.43 -6.30 7.08
C LYS A 196 22.82 -4.92 6.88
N LEU A 197 23.36 -4.18 5.93
CA LEU A 197 22.94 -2.81 5.68
C LEU A 197 22.80 -2.57 4.18
N LYS A 198 21.71 -1.90 3.80
CA LYS A 198 21.53 -1.36 2.45
C LYS A 198 21.36 0.15 2.59
N ARG A 199 22.29 0.91 2.01
CA ARG A 199 22.26 2.38 1.98
C ARG A 199 21.73 2.85 0.62
N ALA A 200 21.39 4.12 0.47
CA ALA A 200 21.24 4.73 -0.87
C ALA A 200 22.29 5.83 -1.03
N PRO A 201 22.79 6.10 -2.25
CA PRO A 201 22.41 5.48 -3.52
C PRO A 201 23.14 4.14 -3.80
N CYS A 202 23.98 3.66 -2.88
CA CYS A 202 24.72 2.40 -3.04
C CYS A 202 23.79 1.20 -2.79
N GLU A 203 23.21 0.66 -3.87
CA GLU A 203 22.13 -0.33 -3.79
C GLU A 203 22.58 -1.75 -3.32
N THR A 204 23.86 -1.99 -3.06
CA THR A 204 24.36 -3.29 -2.56
C THR A 204 24.05 -3.51 -1.09
N VAL A 205 23.77 -4.77 -0.74
CA VAL A 205 23.68 -5.19 0.66
C VAL A 205 25.09 -5.49 1.16
N GLU A 206 25.53 -4.70 2.13
CA GLU A 206 26.79 -4.90 2.85
C GLU A 206 26.54 -5.83 4.05
N THR A 207 27.51 -6.69 4.35
CA THR A 207 27.45 -7.62 5.50
C THR A 207 28.60 -7.34 6.45
N TYR A 208 28.28 -7.25 7.73
CA TYR A 208 29.17 -6.95 8.83
C TYR A 208 29.08 -8.06 9.87
N TYR A 209 30.20 -8.41 10.49
CA TYR A 209 30.30 -9.47 11.52
C TYR A 209 30.82 -8.93 12.86
N ASP A 210 30.82 -7.60 13.01
CA ASP A 210 31.25 -6.83 14.18
C ASP A 210 30.11 -6.01 14.77
N GLY A 211 28.85 -6.37 14.45
CA GLY A 211 27.66 -5.79 15.07
C GLY A 211 27.53 -6.16 16.55
N PRO A 212 26.50 -5.66 17.24
CA PRO A 212 26.30 -5.94 18.65
C PRO A 212 25.88 -7.40 18.89
N THR A 213 26.20 -7.92 20.09
CA THR A 213 25.61 -9.17 20.59
C THR A 213 24.13 -8.95 20.90
N ASP A 214 23.82 -7.86 21.61
CA ASP A 214 22.46 -7.41 21.90
C ASP A 214 22.13 -6.15 21.08
N CYS A 215 21.25 -6.27 20.08
CA CYS A 215 20.87 -5.13 19.25
C CYS A 215 19.72 -4.28 19.82
N THR A 216 19.24 -4.53 21.05
CA THR A 216 18.08 -3.85 21.64
C THR A 216 18.23 -2.33 21.63
N ASP A 217 19.34 -1.79 22.14
CA ASP A 217 19.59 -0.35 22.18
C ASP A 217 19.65 0.26 20.78
N THR A 218 20.35 -0.40 19.86
CA THR A 218 20.44 0.03 18.46
C THR A 218 19.06 0.08 17.81
N ILE A 219 18.22 -0.95 17.98
CA ILE A 219 16.84 -0.97 17.47
C ILE A 219 16.03 0.17 18.07
N CYS A 220 16.06 0.36 19.39
CA CYS A 220 15.31 1.43 20.06
C CYS A 220 15.74 2.82 19.55
N THR A 221 17.05 3.03 19.43
CA THR A 221 17.63 4.27 18.89
C THR A 221 17.18 4.52 17.46
N LEU A 222 17.21 3.51 16.59
CA LEU A 222 16.78 3.65 15.19
C LEU A 222 15.29 3.98 15.07
N ILE A 223 14.45 3.40 15.94
CA ILE A 223 13.01 3.68 15.97
C ILE A 223 12.76 5.12 16.46
N ASN A 224 13.42 5.51 17.55
CA ASN A 224 13.31 6.86 18.13
C ASN A 224 13.86 7.97 17.23
N ASN A 225 14.82 7.65 16.36
CA ASN A 225 15.33 8.58 15.36
C ASN A 225 14.34 8.88 14.23
N ASP A 226 13.18 8.20 14.19
CA ASP A 226 12.06 8.54 13.32
C ASP A 226 12.38 8.43 11.80
N THR A 227 13.34 7.57 11.42
CA THR A 227 13.81 7.43 10.03
C THR A 227 13.26 6.22 9.26
N PHE A 228 12.62 5.26 9.95
CA PHE A 228 12.18 4.00 9.35
C PHE A 228 10.67 3.94 9.10
N ASP A 229 10.30 3.51 7.90
CA ASP A 229 8.91 3.43 7.42
C ASP A 229 8.26 2.08 7.77
N ILE A 230 9.03 1.00 7.88
CA ILE A 230 8.54 -0.32 8.27
C ILE A 230 9.47 -1.01 9.26
N ILE A 231 8.87 -1.70 10.23
CA ILE A 231 9.56 -2.62 11.13
C ILE A 231 8.98 -4.01 10.87
N MET A 232 9.87 -4.96 10.64
CA MET A 232 9.52 -6.35 10.39
C MET A 232 10.23 -7.25 11.41
N PRO A 233 9.58 -7.53 12.55
CA PRO A 233 10.11 -8.47 13.53
C PRO A 233 10.04 -9.91 13.02
N ALA A 234 10.84 -10.77 13.65
CA ALA A 234 10.78 -12.22 13.53
C ALA A 234 11.34 -12.84 14.83
N GLY A 235 11.06 -14.12 15.06
CA GLY A 235 11.41 -14.82 16.29
C GLY A 235 10.22 -14.98 17.25
N HIS A 236 10.48 -15.28 18.52
CA HIS A 236 9.40 -15.52 19.48
C HIS A 236 8.63 -14.24 19.79
N GLY A 237 7.30 -14.37 19.80
CA GLY A 237 6.37 -13.29 20.08
C GLY A 237 5.38 -13.67 21.17
N ASN A 238 4.90 -12.66 21.87
CA ASN A 238 3.73 -12.71 22.71
C ASN A 238 2.90 -11.43 22.47
N HIS A 239 1.70 -11.35 23.02
CA HIS A 239 0.83 -10.16 22.86
C HIS A 239 1.46 -8.84 23.30
N ASN A 240 2.51 -8.87 24.13
CA ASN A 240 3.23 -7.72 24.67
C ASN A 240 4.76 -7.85 24.63
N ALA A 241 5.30 -8.80 23.85
CA ALA A 241 6.73 -9.04 23.82
C ALA A 241 7.22 -9.58 22.47
N TRP A 242 8.45 -9.22 22.15
CA TRP A 242 9.24 -9.72 21.04
C TRP A 242 10.63 -10.06 21.54
N GLN A 243 10.97 -11.35 21.54
CA GLN A 243 12.31 -11.83 21.86
C GLN A 243 13.21 -11.62 20.65
N LEU A 244 14.32 -10.92 20.86
CA LEU A 244 15.23 -10.60 19.76
C LEU A 244 16.13 -11.80 19.40
N HIS A 245 16.50 -12.65 20.36
CA HIS A 245 17.30 -13.86 20.10
C HIS A 245 16.45 -15.07 19.68
N TYR A 246 16.90 -15.78 18.63
CA TYR A 246 16.40 -17.02 18.01
C TYR A 246 17.19 -18.29 18.40
N PRO A 247 16.69 -19.46 18.91
CA PRO A 247 15.36 -19.85 19.38
C PRO A 247 15.10 -19.68 20.87
N TYR A 248 16.14 -19.49 21.68
CA TYR A 248 15.97 -19.34 23.13
C TYR A 248 16.29 -17.92 23.55
N ALA A 249 15.86 -17.52 24.75
CA ALA A 249 16.39 -16.32 25.35
C ALA A 249 17.88 -16.54 25.65
N ASP A 250 18.73 -15.57 25.33
CA ASP A 250 20.17 -15.61 25.56
C ASP A 250 20.68 -14.16 25.70
N SER A 251 21.92 -13.88 25.30
CA SER A 251 22.67 -12.64 25.51
C SER A 251 22.21 -11.47 24.62
N GLU A 252 20.93 -11.46 24.26
CA GLU A 252 20.26 -10.41 23.50
C GLU A 252 18.84 -10.19 24.08
N GLY A 253 18.41 -8.93 24.12
CA GLY A 253 17.23 -8.50 24.87
C GLY A 253 15.88 -8.72 24.19
N PHE A 254 14.91 -7.89 24.60
CA PHE A 254 13.53 -7.92 24.12
C PHE A 254 13.06 -6.53 23.72
N ILE A 255 12.06 -6.47 22.84
CA ILE A 255 11.14 -5.33 22.77
C ILE A 255 9.86 -5.73 23.50
N ARG A 256 9.38 -4.89 24.41
CA ARG A 256 8.21 -5.15 25.25
C ARG A 256 7.23 -3.99 25.21
N SER A 257 6.03 -4.25 25.70
CA SER A 257 5.06 -3.19 25.94
C SER A 257 4.30 -3.35 27.25
N ALA A 258 3.93 -2.22 27.84
CA ALA A 258 3.06 -2.14 29.00
C ALA A 258 2.34 -0.79 29.02
N ASN A 259 1.02 -0.80 29.25
CA ASN A 259 0.20 0.40 29.39
C ASN A 259 0.44 1.48 28.32
N GLY A 260 0.42 1.10 27.04
CA GLY A 260 0.64 2.04 25.93
C GLY A 260 2.11 2.35 25.63
N GLN A 261 3.04 2.05 26.53
CA GLN A 261 4.48 2.27 26.31
C GLN A 261 5.12 1.06 25.66
N VAL A 262 5.81 1.27 24.54
CA VAL A 262 6.79 0.32 23.98
C VAL A 262 8.18 0.65 24.52
N TYR A 263 8.97 -0.36 24.89
CA TYR A 263 10.34 -0.17 25.37
C TYR A 263 11.24 -1.35 25.02
N GLY A 264 12.53 -1.08 24.83
CA GLY A 264 13.57 -2.09 24.82
C GLY A 264 13.92 -2.53 26.23
N ASP A 265 14.10 -3.83 26.41
CA ASP A 265 14.55 -4.50 27.63
C ASP A 265 15.86 -5.23 27.27
N PRO A 266 17.00 -4.50 27.26
CA PRO A 266 18.28 -5.08 26.85
C PRO A 266 18.70 -6.18 27.82
N TYR A 267 19.53 -7.12 27.35
CA TYR A 267 20.08 -8.21 28.17
C TYR A 267 20.75 -7.70 29.45
N SER A 268 21.39 -6.53 29.37
CA SER A 268 21.94 -5.82 30.52
C SER A 268 21.70 -4.32 30.40
N GLY A 269 21.38 -3.67 31.51
CA GLY A 269 21.18 -2.22 31.56
C GLY A 269 19.75 -1.85 31.93
N SER A 270 19.40 -0.59 31.71
CA SER A 270 18.05 -0.08 31.95
C SER A 270 17.18 -0.21 30.71
N ASN A 271 15.87 -0.31 30.93
CA ASN A 271 14.90 -0.25 29.85
C ASN A 271 14.99 1.06 29.06
N ILE A 272 14.75 0.99 27.75
CA ILE A 272 14.87 2.11 26.82
C ILE A 272 13.49 2.37 26.23
N ASN A 273 12.85 3.47 26.63
CA ASN A 273 11.54 3.82 26.10
C ASN A 273 11.62 4.16 24.60
N ILE A 274 10.64 3.65 23.85
CA ILE A 274 10.42 4.01 22.46
C ILE A 274 9.31 5.05 22.41
N ASN A 275 9.61 6.23 21.88
CA ASN A 275 8.72 7.38 21.72
C ASN A 275 8.90 7.95 20.30
N SER A 276 8.40 7.22 19.31
CA SER A 276 8.51 7.56 17.89
C SER A 276 7.27 8.31 17.43
N THR A 277 7.48 9.38 16.65
CA THR A 277 6.38 10.16 16.05
C THR A 277 6.25 9.94 14.55
N ASN A 278 7.25 9.35 13.90
CA ASN A 278 7.20 9.07 12.47
C ASN A 278 6.15 7.98 12.17
N ALA A 279 5.20 8.27 11.28
CA ALA A 279 4.25 7.28 10.79
C ALA A 279 4.99 6.08 10.16
N LYS A 280 4.69 4.87 10.64
CA LYS A 280 5.31 3.62 10.16
C LYS A 280 4.35 2.44 10.17
N VAL A 281 4.72 1.40 9.44
CA VAL A 281 4.05 0.10 9.44
C VAL A 281 4.80 -0.85 10.37
N PHE A 282 4.10 -1.46 11.33
CA PHE A 282 4.62 -2.60 12.08
C PHE A 282 4.06 -3.89 11.47
N TYR A 283 4.88 -4.63 10.75
CA TYR A 283 4.44 -5.77 9.96
C TYR A 283 5.06 -7.05 10.50
N SER A 284 4.27 -7.85 11.23
CA SER A 284 4.75 -8.98 12.06
C SER A 284 4.28 -10.37 11.56
N PRO A 285 4.63 -10.77 10.33
CA PRO A 285 4.20 -12.00 9.64
C PRO A 285 4.52 -13.29 10.38
N TYR A 286 5.54 -13.27 11.23
CA TYR A 286 6.18 -14.48 11.78
C TYR A 286 6.12 -14.58 13.31
N ASN A 287 5.54 -13.61 14.01
CA ASN A 287 5.50 -13.64 15.47
C ASN A 287 4.14 -14.12 15.99
N CYS A 288 4.21 -14.99 17.00
CA CYS A 288 3.03 -15.44 17.73
C CYS A 288 2.36 -14.27 18.48
N TYR A 289 1.03 -14.22 18.44
CA TYR A 289 0.20 -13.33 19.26
C TYR A 289 0.44 -11.82 19.14
N HIS A 290 1.29 -11.33 18.21
CA HIS A 290 1.52 -9.88 18.08
C HIS A 290 0.25 -9.10 17.73
N GLY A 291 -0.71 -9.75 17.06
CA GLY A 291 -2.03 -9.20 16.79
C GLY A 291 -3.07 -9.47 17.89
N LEU A 292 -2.73 -10.15 18.99
CA LEU A 292 -3.67 -10.44 20.08
C LEU A 292 -3.75 -9.23 21.04
N ILE A 293 -4.94 -8.64 21.17
CA ILE A 293 -5.20 -7.56 22.13
C ILE A 293 -5.83 -8.15 23.38
N GLN A 294 -5.09 -8.13 24.50
CA GLN A 294 -5.58 -8.54 25.83
C GLN A 294 -5.78 -7.35 26.77
N GLY A 295 -5.38 -6.15 26.33
CA GLY A 295 -5.51 -4.90 27.08
C GLY A 295 -4.66 -3.81 26.47
N THR A 296 -4.62 -2.65 27.11
CA THR A 296 -3.87 -1.48 26.64
C THR A 296 -2.35 -1.68 26.67
N GLY A 297 -1.85 -2.69 27.39
CA GLY A 297 -0.45 -3.10 27.38
C GLY A 297 -0.05 -4.07 26.26
N SER A 298 -0.98 -4.50 25.39
CA SER A 298 -0.62 -5.28 24.20
C SER A 298 0.17 -4.44 23.18
N PHE A 299 0.85 -5.13 22.26
CA PHE A 299 1.65 -4.53 21.20
C PHE A 299 0.84 -3.58 20.33
N VAL A 300 -0.32 -4.00 19.80
CA VAL A 300 -1.11 -3.14 18.90
C VAL A 300 -1.40 -1.75 19.49
N PRO A 301 -2.06 -1.60 20.66
CA PRO A 301 -2.32 -0.27 21.23
C PRO A 301 -1.03 0.47 21.60
N SER A 302 0.00 -0.22 22.11
CA SER A 302 1.25 0.45 22.50
C SER A 302 2.07 0.95 21.31
N TRP A 303 2.08 0.19 20.21
CA TRP A 303 2.74 0.59 18.97
C TRP A 303 2.01 1.73 18.27
N PHE A 304 0.69 1.81 18.38
CA PHE A 304 -0.07 2.99 17.96
C PHE A 304 0.14 4.20 18.87
N HIS A 305 0.51 3.98 20.12
CA HIS A 305 0.77 5.07 21.05
C HIS A 305 2.20 5.58 20.96
N THR A 306 3.14 4.99 21.72
CA THR A 306 4.53 5.48 21.74
C THR A 306 5.42 4.88 20.64
N GLY A 307 5.00 3.78 20.01
CA GLY A 307 5.76 3.14 18.94
C GLY A 307 5.69 3.84 17.57
N GLY A 308 4.78 4.82 17.40
CA GLY A 308 4.63 5.60 16.17
C GLY A 308 3.99 4.87 14.99
N ALA A 309 3.51 3.64 15.17
CA ALA A 309 2.86 2.89 14.11
C ALA A 309 1.52 3.53 13.71
N CYS A 310 1.15 3.42 12.45
CA CYS A 310 -0.17 3.80 11.93
C CYS A 310 -0.90 2.65 11.23
N GLN A 311 -0.16 1.61 10.86
CA GLN A 311 -0.72 0.30 10.56
C GLN A 311 0.07 -0.78 11.30
N PHE A 312 -0.64 -1.79 11.78
CA PHE A 312 -0.06 -2.94 12.45
C PHE A 312 -0.66 -4.21 11.87
N TYR A 313 0.18 -5.18 11.53
CA TYR A 313 -0.24 -6.47 11.03
C TYR A 313 0.31 -7.57 11.93
N GLY A 314 -0.56 -8.47 12.39
CA GLY A 314 -0.13 -9.55 13.25
C GLY A 314 -1.16 -10.66 13.40
N ASN A 315 -0.69 -11.79 13.92
CA ASN A 315 -1.50 -12.96 14.20
C ASN A 315 -2.11 -12.87 15.60
N THR A 316 -3.40 -13.22 15.73
CA THR A 316 -4.10 -13.35 17.01
C THR A 316 -3.83 -14.69 17.71
N LYS A 317 -3.15 -15.63 17.04
CA LYS A 317 -2.80 -16.97 17.52
C LYS A 317 -1.27 -17.22 17.43
N PRO A 318 -0.75 -18.36 17.93
CA PRO A 318 0.57 -18.83 17.54
C PRO A 318 0.66 -19.00 16.02
N VAL A 319 1.77 -18.56 15.44
CA VAL A 319 2.09 -18.85 14.04
C VAL A 319 2.53 -20.31 13.94
N ALA A 320 1.89 -21.07 13.06
CA ALA A 320 2.15 -22.52 12.92
C ALA A 320 2.28 -22.98 11.45
N TYR A 321 1.44 -22.48 10.55
CA TYR A 321 1.38 -22.96 9.15
C TYR A 321 1.68 -21.90 8.10
N GLU A 322 1.67 -20.63 8.49
CA GLU A 322 2.09 -19.48 7.67
C GLU A 322 1.30 -19.29 6.37
N TYR A 323 0.06 -19.79 6.26
CA TYR A 323 -0.77 -19.61 5.06
C TYR A 323 -1.34 -18.19 4.92
N MET A 324 -1.24 -17.36 5.96
CA MET A 324 -1.54 -15.92 5.92
C MET A 324 -0.26 -15.07 5.93
N GLY A 325 0.24 -14.66 7.11
CA GLY A 325 1.35 -13.70 7.24
C GLY A 325 2.64 -14.08 6.48
N GLY A 326 2.99 -15.36 6.42
CA GLY A 326 4.13 -15.81 5.61
C GLY A 326 3.85 -15.83 4.11
N ALA A 327 2.60 -16.04 3.70
CA ALA A 327 2.18 -16.05 2.29
C ALA A 327 2.10 -14.64 1.70
N SER A 328 1.75 -13.63 2.49
CA SER A 328 1.67 -12.23 2.04
C SER A 328 3.01 -11.66 1.52
N HIS A 329 4.16 -12.23 1.89
CA HIS A 329 5.47 -11.82 1.36
C HIS A 329 5.65 -12.01 -0.14
N PHE A 330 4.99 -13.02 -0.69
CA PHE A 330 5.12 -13.36 -2.10
C PHE A 330 4.38 -12.36 -3.00
N TYR A 331 3.48 -11.57 -2.41
CA TYR A 331 2.90 -10.38 -3.03
C TYR A 331 3.70 -9.13 -2.67
N LEU A 332 3.95 -8.93 -1.38
CA LEU A 332 4.51 -7.68 -0.85
C LEU A 332 5.83 -7.28 -1.52
N TRP A 333 6.75 -8.25 -1.69
CA TRP A 333 8.10 -7.95 -2.15
C TRP A 333 8.30 -8.08 -3.66
N PRO A 334 7.76 -9.09 -4.36
CA PRO A 334 7.89 -9.18 -5.80
C PRO A 334 6.96 -8.24 -6.58
N MET A 335 5.81 -7.85 -6.01
CA MET A 335 4.82 -6.95 -6.65
C MET A 335 4.83 -5.54 -6.05
N GLN A 336 6.04 -4.99 -5.89
CA GLN A 336 6.24 -3.67 -5.30
C GLN A 336 5.48 -2.58 -6.04
N GLY A 337 4.99 -1.59 -5.29
CA GLY A 337 4.20 -0.47 -5.82
C GLY A 337 2.79 -0.86 -6.25
N ARG A 338 2.46 -2.15 -6.38
CA ARG A 338 1.17 -2.60 -6.91
C ARG A 338 0.08 -2.64 -5.86
N PHE A 339 0.32 -3.27 -4.72
CA PHE A 339 -0.72 -3.52 -3.72
C PHE A 339 -0.45 -2.79 -2.40
N THR A 340 -1.53 -2.35 -1.73
CA THR A 340 -1.51 -1.94 -0.34
C THR A 340 -1.41 -3.17 0.56
N PHE A 341 -1.06 -2.98 1.82
CA PHE A 341 -1.06 -4.09 2.77
C PHE A 341 -2.47 -4.65 3.04
N ALA A 342 -3.52 -3.82 2.98
CA ALA A 342 -4.91 -4.29 3.09
C ALA A 342 -5.31 -5.18 1.91
N GLU A 343 -4.92 -4.77 0.70
CA GLU A 343 -5.07 -5.54 -0.54
C GLU A 343 -4.31 -6.87 -0.47
N ILE A 344 -3.07 -6.87 0.01
CA ILE A 344 -2.25 -8.08 0.16
C ILE A 344 -2.91 -9.06 1.15
N GLN A 345 -3.38 -8.57 2.30
CA GLN A 345 -4.10 -9.42 3.25
C GLN A 345 -5.34 -10.06 2.62
N PHE A 346 -6.13 -9.27 1.91
CA PHE A 346 -7.33 -9.75 1.23
C PHE A 346 -6.99 -10.86 0.22
N LEU A 347 -6.10 -10.57 -0.74
CA LEU A 347 -5.74 -11.51 -1.80
C LEU A 347 -5.17 -12.81 -1.24
N THR A 348 -4.31 -12.71 -0.21
CA THR A 348 -3.72 -13.87 0.45
C THR A 348 -4.79 -14.74 1.11
N ASN A 349 -5.81 -14.13 1.74
CA ASN A 349 -6.92 -14.87 2.33
C ASN A 349 -7.73 -15.62 1.26
N GLN A 350 -8.02 -14.98 0.12
CA GLN A 350 -8.81 -15.63 -0.94
C GLN A 350 -8.09 -16.84 -1.54
N GLN A 351 -6.76 -16.77 -1.71
CA GLN A 351 -5.98 -17.94 -2.14
C GLN A 351 -5.99 -19.06 -1.12
N LEU A 352 -5.86 -18.73 0.16
CA LEU A 352 -5.93 -19.71 1.24
C LEU A 352 -7.28 -20.42 1.20
N LEU A 353 -8.37 -19.67 1.09
CA LEU A 353 -9.74 -20.20 0.99
C LEU A 353 -9.92 -21.08 -0.25
N PHE A 354 -9.42 -20.65 -1.41
CA PHE A 354 -9.43 -21.48 -2.62
C PHE A 354 -8.74 -22.82 -2.36
N CYS A 355 -7.55 -22.79 -1.75
CA CYS A 355 -6.79 -23.99 -1.46
C CYS A 355 -7.53 -24.93 -0.51
N LEU A 356 -8.22 -24.36 0.48
CA LEU A 356 -9.00 -25.10 1.47
C LEU A 356 -10.24 -25.74 0.85
N PHE A 357 -11.03 -24.97 0.10
CA PHE A 357 -12.30 -25.44 -0.47
C PHE A 357 -12.10 -26.43 -1.61
N ASN A 358 -11.01 -26.31 -2.37
CA ASN A 358 -10.70 -27.19 -3.49
C ASN A 358 -9.75 -28.34 -3.14
N ASN A 359 -9.41 -28.53 -1.85
CA ASN A 359 -8.46 -29.55 -1.39
C ASN A 359 -7.17 -29.58 -2.22
N LYS A 360 -6.59 -28.39 -2.47
CA LYS A 360 -5.51 -28.25 -3.45
C LYS A 360 -4.32 -29.17 -3.10
N PRO A 361 -3.82 -29.97 -4.06
CA PRO A 361 -2.65 -30.82 -3.85
C PRO A 361 -1.43 -30.05 -3.33
N GLY A 362 -0.76 -30.60 -2.33
CA GLY A 362 0.44 -30.00 -1.71
C GLY A 362 0.15 -29.06 -0.55
N THR A 363 -1.11 -28.77 -0.23
CA THR A 363 -1.49 -27.94 0.92
C THR A 363 -1.88 -28.79 2.13
N ASN A 364 -1.82 -28.20 3.34
CA ASN A 364 -2.28 -28.84 4.57
C ASN A 364 -3.65 -28.27 4.99
N PRO A 365 -4.76 -29.02 4.82
CA PRO A 365 -6.11 -28.52 5.16
C PRO A 365 -6.26 -28.10 6.62
N SER A 366 -5.60 -28.78 7.57
CA SER A 366 -5.63 -28.38 8.98
C SER A 366 -4.94 -27.04 9.20
N GLY A 367 -3.85 -26.80 8.49
CA GLY A 367 -3.12 -25.53 8.55
C GLY A 367 -3.86 -24.37 7.90
N LEU A 368 -4.45 -24.61 6.73
CA LEU A 368 -5.33 -23.65 6.05
C LEU A 368 -6.50 -23.26 6.98
N ASN A 369 -7.19 -24.25 7.54
CA ASN A 369 -8.31 -23.99 8.45
C ASN A 369 -7.90 -23.25 9.74
N TYR A 370 -6.67 -23.48 10.22
CA TYR A 370 -6.13 -22.80 11.40
C TYR A 370 -5.86 -21.30 11.15
N ASP A 371 -5.29 -20.97 9.99
CA ASP A 371 -4.81 -19.62 9.65
C ASP A 371 -5.88 -18.69 9.04
N LYS A 372 -6.94 -19.23 8.40
CA LYS A 372 -7.91 -18.43 7.61
C LYS A 372 -8.60 -17.28 8.34
N ASP A 373 -8.66 -17.33 9.68
CA ASP A 373 -9.43 -16.44 10.55
C ASP A 373 -8.60 -15.79 11.67
N SER A 374 -7.26 -15.81 11.59
CA SER A 374 -6.39 -15.40 12.69
C SER A 374 -5.56 -14.13 12.43
N TRP A 375 -5.39 -13.75 11.16
CA TRP A 375 -4.59 -12.62 10.74
C TRP A 375 -5.41 -11.33 10.68
N CYS A 376 -4.86 -10.21 11.19
CA CYS A 376 -5.58 -8.93 11.24
C CYS A 376 -4.72 -7.74 10.80
N LEU A 377 -5.35 -6.82 10.07
CA LEU A 377 -4.91 -5.44 9.90
C LEU A 377 -5.50 -4.64 11.04
N TYR A 378 -4.64 -3.97 11.80
CA TYR A 378 -5.03 -2.90 12.69
C TYR A 378 -4.63 -1.57 12.06
N GLY A 379 -5.53 -0.58 12.12
CA GLY A 379 -5.44 0.69 11.42
C GLY A 379 -6.56 0.83 10.37
N ASN A 380 -6.46 1.88 9.56
CA ASN A 380 -7.44 2.14 8.52
C ASN A 380 -7.11 1.36 7.23
N PRO A 381 -8.01 0.49 6.72
CA PRO A 381 -7.76 -0.30 5.51
C PRO A 381 -7.64 0.54 4.23
N ALA A 382 -8.12 1.79 4.24
CA ALA A 382 -8.02 2.70 3.10
C ALA A 382 -6.71 3.53 3.07
N GLN A 383 -5.77 3.25 3.98
CA GLN A 383 -4.44 3.88 3.91
C GLN A 383 -3.56 3.18 2.86
N GLU A 384 -2.98 3.99 1.99
CA GLU A 384 -2.17 3.52 0.86
C GLU A 384 -0.69 3.34 1.22
N PHE A 385 -0.37 2.36 2.06
CA PHE A 385 1.03 1.95 2.24
C PHE A 385 1.40 0.91 1.18
N ARG A 386 2.28 1.29 0.24
CA ARG A 386 2.83 0.38 -0.78
C ARG A 386 4.34 0.27 -0.63
N ILE A 387 4.95 -0.87 -0.95
CA ILE A 387 6.43 -0.95 -0.99
C ILE A 387 6.95 -0.11 -2.16
N TYR A 388 7.94 0.74 -1.93
CA TYR A 388 8.60 1.46 -3.01
C TYR A 388 9.23 0.47 -3.99
N GLN A 389 8.91 0.60 -5.29
CA GLN A 389 9.50 -0.23 -6.32
C GLN A 389 10.97 0.15 -6.52
N VAL A 390 11.88 -0.73 -6.10
CA VAL A 390 13.32 -0.57 -6.37
C VAL A 390 13.61 -0.83 -7.85
N THR A 391 14.80 -0.46 -8.33
CA THR A 391 15.23 -0.68 -9.71
C THR A 391 16.23 -1.84 -9.82
N SER A 392 16.53 -2.23 -11.06
CA SER A 392 17.59 -3.18 -11.39
C SER A 392 18.94 -2.73 -10.80
N PRO A 393 19.79 -3.64 -10.28
CA PRO A 393 19.69 -5.12 -10.37
C PRO A 393 18.88 -5.79 -9.25
N TYR A 394 18.34 -5.04 -8.29
CA TYR A 394 17.70 -5.61 -7.09
C TYR A 394 16.23 -5.93 -7.29
N TYR A 395 15.56 -5.19 -8.17
CA TYR A 395 14.22 -5.55 -8.61
C TYR A 395 14.30 -6.73 -9.56
N ARG A 396 13.92 -7.91 -9.07
CA ARG A 396 13.50 -8.99 -9.97
C ARG A 396 12.05 -8.68 -10.35
N LYS A 397 11.76 -8.67 -11.65
CA LYS A 397 10.36 -8.61 -12.14
C LYS A 397 9.53 -9.69 -11.42
N PRO A 398 8.21 -9.48 -11.27
CA PRO A 398 7.32 -10.52 -10.76
C PRO A 398 7.50 -11.80 -11.59
N TRP A 399 7.29 -12.97 -10.98
CA TRP A 399 7.44 -14.26 -11.66
C TRP A 399 6.51 -14.40 -12.88
N CYS A 400 5.37 -13.71 -12.86
CA CYS A 400 4.45 -13.63 -13.99
C CYS A 400 3.90 -12.20 -14.14
N THR A 401 3.56 -11.82 -15.37
CA THR A 401 2.78 -10.61 -15.67
C THR A 401 1.31 -10.95 -15.80
N PHE A 402 0.45 -9.97 -15.56
CA PHE A 402 -1.01 -10.09 -15.67
C PHE A 402 -1.50 -9.18 -16.78
N ASP A 403 -2.29 -9.73 -17.69
CA ASP A 403 -2.84 -9.03 -18.85
C ASP A 403 -4.36 -9.24 -18.88
N TYR A 404 -5.10 -8.14 -19.12
CA TYR A 404 -6.54 -8.15 -19.34
C TYR A 404 -6.86 -7.72 -20.78
N SER A 405 -7.81 -8.40 -21.41
CA SER A 405 -8.43 -7.93 -22.65
C SER A 405 -9.95 -8.06 -22.57
N ILE A 406 -10.66 -7.02 -22.97
CA ILE A 406 -12.12 -6.98 -22.99
C ILE A 406 -12.58 -6.91 -24.45
N ARG A 407 -13.50 -7.79 -24.81
CA ARG A 407 -14.22 -7.75 -26.09
C ARG A 407 -15.68 -7.41 -25.78
N HIS A 408 -16.08 -6.20 -26.17
CA HIS A 408 -17.44 -5.74 -25.97
C HIS A 408 -18.41 -6.50 -26.88
N GLY A 409 -19.51 -6.97 -26.29
CA GLY A 409 -20.61 -7.63 -27.00
C GLY A 409 -21.90 -6.82 -26.93
N GLN A 410 -22.94 -7.26 -27.67
CA GLN A 410 -24.22 -6.54 -27.70
C GLN A 410 -24.99 -6.60 -26.38
N SER A 411 -24.81 -7.66 -25.60
CA SER A 411 -25.51 -7.90 -24.34
C SER A 411 -24.59 -8.33 -23.19
N ARG A 412 -23.42 -8.88 -23.50
CA ARG A 412 -22.41 -9.33 -22.54
C ARG A 412 -21.03 -9.09 -23.11
N ASP A 413 -20.11 -8.70 -22.23
CA ASP A 413 -18.71 -8.53 -22.59
C ASP A 413 -17.94 -9.80 -22.26
N THR A 414 -16.96 -10.11 -23.10
CA THR A 414 -16.05 -11.23 -22.88
C THR A 414 -14.71 -10.70 -22.41
N VAL A 415 -14.24 -11.21 -21.28
CA VAL A 415 -12.98 -10.80 -20.66
C VAL A 415 -12.02 -11.98 -20.65
N THR A 416 -10.78 -11.73 -21.04
CA THR A 416 -9.68 -12.67 -20.89
C THR A 416 -8.72 -12.12 -19.84
N PHE A 417 -8.50 -12.89 -18.78
CA PHE A 417 -7.39 -12.68 -17.86
C PHE A 417 -6.31 -13.69 -18.16
N LYS A 418 -5.10 -13.21 -18.45
CA LYS A 418 -3.96 -14.04 -18.83
C LYS A 418 -2.75 -13.74 -17.96
N ILE A 419 -2.06 -14.80 -17.56
CA ILE A 419 -0.73 -14.71 -16.96
C ILE A 419 0.34 -15.13 -17.97
N THR A 420 1.50 -14.48 -17.90
CA THR A 420 2.68 -14.87 -18.69
C THR A 420 3.90 -15.03 -17.77
N VAL A 421 4.48 -16.23 -17.74
CA VAL A 421 5.66 -16.55 -16.92
C VAL A 421 6.89 -15.80 -17.43
N GLN A 422 7.58 -15.10 -16.53
CA GLN A 422 8.71 -14.22 -16.86
C GLN A 422 10.09 -14.88 -16.70
N TYR A 423 10.16 -16.00 -15.98
CA TYR A 423 11.38 -16.78 -15.81
C TYR A 423 11.03 -18.15 -15.24
N ASP A 424 11.87 -19.14 -15.54
CA ASP A 424 11.78 -20.48 -14.99
C ASP A 424 11.78 -20.44 -13.45
N SER A 425 10.83 -21.16 -12.84
CA SER A 425 10.80 -21.35 -11.39
C SER A 425 10.54 -22.80 -11.05
N THR A 426 11.35 -23.37 -10.16
CA THR A 426 11.19 -24.74 -9.64
C THR A 426 10.02 -24.88 -8.67
N LYS A 427 9.42 -23.75 -8.26
CA LYS A 427 8.14 -23.69 -7.55
C LYS A 427 7.44 -22.41 -7.99
N PRO A 428 6.42 -22.47 -8.86
CA PRO A 428 5.72 -21.26 -9.27
C PRO A 428 5.12 -20.60 -8.02
N TRP A 429 5.37 -19.31 -7.88
CA TRP A 429 4.88 -18.47 -6.78
C TRP A 429 5.48 -18.76 -5.38
N ARG A 430 5.29 -19.95 -4.79
CA ARG A 430 5.67 -20.28 -3.39
C ARG A 430 5.87 -21.79 -3.18
N SER A 431 6.25 -22.23 -1.97
CA SER A 431 6.58 -23.62 -1.61
C SER A 431 5.51 -24.66 -1.96
N TYR A 432 4.23 -24.27 -2.07
CA TYR A 432 3.09 -25.15 -2.31
C TYR A 432 2.37 -24.88 -3.63
N GLY A 433 2.84 -23.92 -4.44
CA GLY A 433 2.26 -23.63 -5.74
C GLY A 433 0.90 -22.95 -5.69
N GLU A 434 0.74 -21.99 -4.76
CA GLU A 434 -0.49 -21.25 -4.54
C GLU A 434 -1.02 -20.61 -5.84
N PRO A 435 -2.35 -20.51 -6.03
CA PRO A 435 -2.96 -19.95 -7.23
C PRO A 435 -2.53 -18.51 -7.48
N VAL A 436 -2.48 -18.08 -8.73
CA VAL A 436 -2.27 -16.66 -9.05
C VAL A 436 -3.60 -15.93 -8.89
N ILE A 437 -3.60 -14.76 -8.25
CA ILE A 437 -4.81 -13.94 -8.03
C ILE A 437 -4.51 -12.47 -8.34
N ASP A 438 -5.51 -11.77 -8.85
CA ASP A 438 -5.49 -10.32 -9.07
C ASP A 438 -6.88 -9.70 -8.91
N PHE A 439 -6.94 -8.39 -8.64
CA PHE A 439 -8.21 -7.66 -8.64
C PHE A 439 -8.71 -7.44 -10.06
N LEU A 440 -10.02 -7.54 -10.24
CA LEU A 440 -10.67 -7.11 -11.47
C LEU A 440 -10.65 -5.58 -11.55
N PRO A 441 -10.40 -5.00 -12.75
CA PRO A 441 -10.46 -3.56 -12.96
C PRO A 441 -11.91 -3.03 -13.05
N PHE A 442 -12.89 -3.79 -12.61
CA PHE A 442 -14.31 -3.44 -12.61
C PHE A 442 -15.04 -4.38 -11.65
N LYS A 443 -16.26 -4.01 -11.28
CA LYS A 443 -17.16 -4.92 -10.59
C LYS A 443 -17.84 -5.84 -11.60
N ALA A 444 -17.60 -7.14 -11.52
CA ALA A 444 -18.18 -8.12 -12.42
C ALA A 444 -19.56 -8.59 -11.93
N GLU A 445 -20.48 -8.78 -12.86
CA GLU A 445 -21.83 -9.29 -12.60
C GLU A 445 -22.21 -10.32 -13.66
N SER A 446 -23.10 -11.26 -13.30
CA SER A 446 -23.54 -12.35 -14.17
C SER A 446 -22.35 -13.07 -14.82
N ILE A 447 -21.42 -13.55 -13.98
CA ILE A 447 -20.17 -14.15 -14.44
C ILE A 447 -20.42 -15.56 -15.00
N GLU A 448 -19.88 -15.85 -16.18
CA GLU A 448 -19.87 -17.19 -16.77
C GLU A 448 -18.48 -17.49 -17.32
N ILE A 449 -17.80 -18.50 -16.77
CA ILE A 449 -16.52 -18.96 -17.31
C ILE A 449 -16.78 -19.70 -18.64
N ILE A 450 -16.20 -19.18 -19.72
CA ILE A 450 -16.30 -19.77 -21.07
C ILE A 450 -15.23 -20.86 -21.24
N SER A 451 -13.99 -20.56 -20.83
CA SER A 451 -12.88 -21.50 -20.96
C SER A 451 -11.71 -21.12 -20.07
N THR A 452 -10.91 -22.11 -19.66
CA THR A 452 -9.60 -21.89 -19.06
C THR A 452 -8.63 -22.98 -19.51
N ASN A 453 -7.34 -22.65 -19.58
CA ASN A 453 -6.26 -23.64 -19.75
C ASN A 453 -5.43 -23.83 -18.46
N ALA A 454 -5.87 -23.24 -17.34
CA ALA A 454 -5.39 -23.54 -16.00
C ALA A 454 -6.06 -24.82 -15.47
N HIS A 455 -5.61 -25.33 -14.31
CA HIS A 455 -6.29 -26.46 -13.67
C HIS A 455 -7.66 -26.07 -13.16
N ASP A 456 -7.79 -24.83 -12.71
CA ASP A 456 -9.04 -24.26 -12.22
C ASP A 456 -8.97 -22.73 -12.31
N ALA A 457 -10.15 -22.10 -12.37
CA ALA A 457 -10.29 -20.66 -12.42
C ALA A 457 -11.49 -20.23 -11.58
N VAL A 458 -11.31 -19.17 -10.80
CA VAL A 458 -12.37 -18.50 -10.05
C VAL A 458 -12.43 -17.06 -10.50
N VAL A 459 -13.64 -16.59 -10.77
CA VAL A 459 -13.92 -15.19 -11.08
C VAL A 459 -15.07 -14.77 -10.17
N THR A 460 -14.85 -13.78 -9.33
CA THR A 460 -15.85 -13.17 -8.44
C THR A 460 -16.21 -11.78 -8.94
N ASP A 461 -16.99 -11.03 -8.16
CA ASP A 461 -17.34 -9.66 -8.49
C ASP A 461 -16.12 -8.70 -8.48
N ASN A 462 -15.04 -9.03 -7.77
CA ASN A 462 -13.92 -8.13 -7.50
C ASN A 462 -12.53 -8.72 -7.76
N PHE A 463 -12.39 -10.04 -7.98
CA PHE A 463 -11.09 -10.66 -8.28
C PHE A 463 -11.19 -11.81 -9.29
N VAL A 464 -10.04 -12.15 -9.86
CA VAL A 464 -9.82 -13.36 -10.67
C VAL A 464 -8.66 -14.16 -10.10
N LEU A 465 -8.82 -15.48 -10.04
CA LEU A 465 -7.84 -16.42 -9.52
C LEU A 465 -7.66 -17.59 -10.50
N LEU A 466 -6.40 -17.98 -10.75
CA LEU A 466 -6.01 -19.11 -11.60
C LEU A 466 -5.16 -20.10 -10.81
N ASN A 467 -5.59 -21.37 -10.76
CA ASN A 467 -4.75 -22.45 -10.28
C ASN A 467 -3.86 -22.97 -11.43
N VAL A 468 -2.65 -22.42 -11.52
CA VAL A 468 -1.77 -22.61 -12.70
C VAL A 468 -0.82 -23.79 -12.60
N TRP A 469 -0.65 -24.36 -11.41
CA TRP A 469 0.27 -25.47 -11.14
C TRP A 469 -0.09 -26.19 -9.85
N ASN A 470 0.05 -27.52 -9.83
CA ASN A 470 -0.09 -28.38 -8.66
C ASN A 470 1.21 -29.14 -8.38
N ILE A 471 1.42 -29.57 -7.14
CA ILE A 471 2.55 -30.42 -6.81
C ILE A 471 2.53 -31.70 -7.67
N GLY A 472 3.66 -31.99 -8.32
CA GLY A 472 3.79 -33.10 -9.27
C GLY A 472 3.72 -32.68 -10.74
N ASP A 473 3.22 -31.47 -11.04
CA ASP A 473 3.23 -30.95 -12.41
C ASP A 473 4.66 -30.57 -12.85
N PRO A 474 4.95 -30.65 -14.16
CA PRO A 474 6.14 -30.02 -14.73
C PRO A 474 6.22 -28.53 -14.38
N TYR A 475 7.44 -28.04 -14.18
CA TYR A 475 7.65 -26.62 -13.94
C TYR A 475 7.25 -25.78 -15.16
N LEU A 476 6.54 -24.69 -14.90
CA LEU A 476 6.20 -23.71 -15.91
C LEU A 476 7.47 -22.97 -16.36
N ARG A 477 7.67 -22.91 -17.68
CA ARG A 477 8.82 -22.27 -18.30
C ARG A 477 8.55 -20.80 -18.64
N GLU A 478 9.62 -20.03 -18.77
CA GLU A 478 9.56 -18.67 -19.31
C GLU A 478 8.77 -18.62 -20.61
N GLY A 479 7.84 -17.67 -20.71
CA GLY A 479 6.95 -17.49 -21.86
C GLY A 479 5.69 -18.36 -21.84
N GLU A 480 5.58 -19.37 -20.97
CA GLU A 480 4.32 -20.10 -20.81
C GLU A 480 3.20 -19.18 -20.31
N THR A 481 1.98 -19.47 -20.76
CA THR A 481 0.79 -18.70 -20.39
C THR A 481 -0.26 -19.60 -19.76
N ARG A 482 -1.08 -19.01 -18.89
CA ARG A 482 -2.35 -19.56 -18.43
C ARG A 482 -3.40 -18.46 -18.45
N GLU A 483 -4.63 -18.79 -18.78
CA GLU A 483 -5.71 -17.82 -18.91
C GLU A 483 -7.07 -18.39 -18.54
N VAL A 484 -7.98 -17.48 -18.21
CA VAL A 484 -9.42 -17.71 -18.15
C VAL A 484 -10.12 -16.69 -19.03
N VAL A 485 -11.10 -17.18 -19.79
CA VAL A 485 -12.02 -16.39 -20.58
C VAL A 485 -13.39 -16.52 -19.94
N PHE A 486 -14.03 -15.40 -19.65
CA PHE A 486 -15.33 -15.36 -18.99
C PHE A 486 -16.21 -14.24 -19.56
N ALA A 487 -17.52 -14.45 -19.56
CA ALA A 487 -18.50 -13.44 -19.91
C ALA A 487 -19.06 -12.76 -18.66
N VAL A 488 -19.34 -11.47 -18.78
CA VAL A 488 -19.97 -10.64 -17.74
C VAL A 488 -21.07 -9.78 -18.36
N ASN A 489 -21.93 -9.18 -17.55
CA ASN A 489 -22.78 -8.08 -18.01
C ASN A 489 -21.92 -7.00 -18.70
N SER A 490 -22.49 -6.27 -19.67
CA SER A 490 -21.78 -5.20 -20.36
C SER A 490 -21.10 -4.25 -19.38
N ILE A 491 -19.78 -4.17 -19.50
CA ILE A 491 -18.94 -3.29 -18.70
C ILE A 491 -19.16 -1.90 -19.29
N PRO A 492 -19.50 -0.88 -18.49
CA PRO A 492 -19.65 0.47 -18.98
C PRO A 492 -18.41 0.90 -19.77
N GLU A 493 -18.58 1.35 -21.02
CA GLU A 493 -17.48 1.87 -21.82
C GLU A 493 -16.80 3.02 -21.05
N VAL A 494 -15.55 2.79 -20.66
CA VAL A 494 -14.68 3.86 -20.21
C VAL A 494 -14.05 4.48 -21.45
N ALA A 495 -14.17 5.80 -21.59
CA ALA A 495 -13.45 6.54 -22.63
C ALA A 495 -11.97 6.12 -22.61
N GLU A 496 -11.46 5.67 -23.76
CA GLU A 496 -10.05 5.31 -23.91
C GLU A 496 -9.18 6.43 -23.32
N LEU A 497 -8.45 6.09 -22.27
CA LEU A 497 -7.38 6.93 -21.79
C LEU A 497 -6.38 7.11 -22.94
N PRO A 498 -5.98 8.34 -23.27
CA PRO A 498 -4.81 8.55 -24.08
C PRO A 498 -3.65 7.82 -23.40
N SER A 499 -2.99 6.92 -24.14
CA SER A 499 -1.85 6.16 -23.62
C SER A 499 -0.89 7.08 -22.88
N GLU A 500 -0.51 6.70 -21.66
CA GLU A 500 0.49 7.46 -20.91
C GLU A 500 1.75 7.58 -21.78
N LYS A 501 2.07 8.81 -22.19
CA LYS A 501 3.31 9.09 -22.89
C LYS A 501 4.46 8.64 -21.97
N PRO A 502 5.45 7.88 -22.48
CA PRO A 502 6.61 7.48 -21.69
C PRO A 502 7.24 8.70 -21.02
N MET A 503 7.62 8.59 -19.74
CA MET A 503 8.29 9.70 -19.08
C MET A 503 9.63 10.02 -19.77
N PRO A 504 9.94 11.30 -20.03
CA PRO A 504 11.19 11.68 -20.67
C PRO A 504 12.38 11.35 -19.77
N SER A 505 13.40 10.68 -20.32
CA SER A 505 14.71 10.55 -19.68
C SER A 505 15.48 11.86 -19.82
N ILE A 506 16.06 12.35 -18.72
CA ILE A 506 16.73 13.67 -18.65
C ILE A 506 18.12 13.53 -18.05
N THR A 507 19.13 13.93 -18.81
CA THR A 507 20.51 14.05 -18.34
C THR A 507 20.85 15.53 -18.13
N VAL A 508 21.44 15.86 -16.98
CA VAL A 508 21.78 17.25 -16.63
C VAL A 508 23.26 17.38 -16.33
N TYR A 509 23.98 18.17 -17.12
CA TYR A 509 25.43 18.27 -17.01
C TYR A 509 26.02 19.60 -17.54
N PRO A 510 27.12 20.11 -16.96
CA PRO A 510 27.68 19.67 -15.67
C PRO A 510 26.73 20.04 -14.52
N ASN A 511 26.71 19.24 -13.46
CA ASN A 511 25.98 19.53 -12.23
C ASN A 511 26.72 18.90 -11.03
N PRO A 512 27.40 19.69 -10.17
CA PRO A 512 27.34 21.14 -10.04
C PRO A 512 27.88 21.93 -11.26
N PHE A 513 27.38 23.15 -11.46
CA PHE A 513 27.80 24.04 -12.55
C PHE A 513 28.29 25.40 -12.05
N ARG A 514 29.14 26.06 -12.87
CA ARG A 514 29.63 27.43 -12.63
C ARG A 514 28.97 28.41 -13.59
N ASN A 515 29.27 28.29 -14.89
CA ASN A 515 28.80 29.25 -15.89
C ASN A 515 27.48 28.83 -16.56
N GLN A 516 27.31 27.53 -16.81
CA GLN A 516 26.11 27.00 -17.45
C GLN A 516 25.89 25.52 -17.15
N VAL A 517 24.64 25.09 -17.21
CA VAL A 517 24.19 23.69 -17.14
C VAL A 517 23.34 23.36 -18.37
N ASN A 518 23.54 22.18 -18.93
CA ASN A 518 22.78 21.67 -20.06
C ASN A 518 21.82 20.57 -19.62
N PHE A 519 20.66 20.52 -20.25
CA PHE A 519 19.69 19.44 -20.16
C PHE A 519 19.71 18.68 -21.48
N ARG A 520 19.70 17.36 -21.43
CA ARG A 520 19.52 16.51 -22.60
C ARG A 520 18.30 15.64 -22.33
N ILE A 521 17.28 15.80 -23.18
CA ILE A 521 16.00 15.10 -23.09
C ILE A 521 15.91 14.17 -24.31
N ASP A 522 15.51 12.92 -24.09
CA ASP A 522 15.39 11.96 -25.20
C ASP A 522 14.27 12.37 -26.18
N ALA A 523 14.55 12.24 -27.47
CA ALA A 523 14.01 13.07 -28.55
C ALA A 523 12.56 12.78 -29.01
N LYS A 524 11.71 12.19 -28.17
CA LYS A 524 10.30 11.89 -28.51
C LYS A 524 9.27 12.93 -28.06
N HIS A 525 9.71 14.09 -27.58
CA HIS A 525 8.83 15.07 -26.96
C HIS A 525 9.02 16.50 -27.48
N SER A 526 8.38 16.83 -28.61
CA SER A 526 8.15 18.22 -29.00
C SER A 526 7.22 18.90 -28.00
N GLY A 527 7.49 20.16 -27.65
CA GLY A 527 6.71 20.98 -26.71
C GLY A 527 7.24 21.06 -25.27
N ILE A 528 8.34 20.36 -24.94
CA ILE A 528 8.83 20.30 -23.56
C ILE A 528 9.57 21.58 -23.14
N LYS A 529 9.18 22.12 -21.98
CA LYS A 529 9.85 23.24 -21.29
C LYS A 529 10.51 22.77 -20.00
N VAL A 530 11.69 23.30 -19.71
CA VAL A 530 12.37 23.11 -18.42
C VAL A 530 12.06 24.31 -17.53
N LYS A 531 11.44 24.07 -16.38
CA LYS A 531 11.19 25.09 -15.35
C LYS A 531 12.23 24.97 -14.25
N ILE A 532 12.83 26.08 -13.83
CA ILE A 532 13.87 26.13 -12.80
C ILE A 532 13.31 26.90 -11.60
N PHE A 533 13.50 26.37 -10.40
CA PHE A 533 13.00 26.88 -9.13
C PHE A 533 14.16 27.06 -8.14
N ASP A 534 14.05 28.03 -7.24
CA ASP A 534 14.96 28.13 -6.10
C ASP A 534 14.60 27.14 -4.97
N ALA A 535 15.40 27.15 -3.90
CA ALA A 535 15.21 26.27 -2.75
C ALA A 535 13.89 26.49 -1.99
N ASN A 536 13.24 27.65 -2.17
CA ASN A 536 11.94 27.97 -1.57
C ASN A 536 10.76 27.64 -2.51
N GLY A 537 11.03 27.03 -3.67
CA GLY A 537 10.02 26.64 -4.65
C GLY A 537 9.54 27.79 -5.55
N ARG A 538 10.20 28.95 -5.53
CA ARG A 538 9.86 30.07 -6.42
C ARG A 538 10.42 29.82 -7.82
N LEU A 539 9.62 30.05 -8.86
CA LEU A 539 10.05 29.93 -10.25
C LEU A 539 11.10 31.01 -10.59
N ILE A 540 12.25 30.57 -11.10
CA ILE A 540 13.42 31.37 -11.46
C ILE A 540 13.50 31.60 -12.97
N LYS A 541 13.31 30.55 -13.76
CA LYS A 541 13.44 30.60 -15.23
C LYS A 541 12.59 29.52 -15.89
N VAL A 542 11.99 29.84 -17.04
CA VAL A 542 11.47 28.84 -17.98
C VAL A 542 12.36 28.82 -19.21
N LEU A 543 13.00 27.69 -19.48
CA LEU A 543 13.76 27.52 -20.72
C LEU A 543 12.80 27.26 -21.89
N PRO A 544 12.93 28.00 -23.01
CA PRO A 544 12.08 27.78 -24.17
C PRO A 544 12.36 26.43 -24.81
N GLU A 545 11.37 25.92 -25.55
CA GLU A 545 11.48 24.64 -26.27
C GLU A 545 12.73 24.62 -27.16
N GLY A 546 13.47 23.51 -27.13
CA GLY A 546 14.72 23.35 -27.89
C GLY A 546 15.94 24.06 -27.28
N LYS A 547 15.77 24.97 -26.32
CA LYS A 547 16.88 25.64 -25.62
C LYS A 547 17.11 24.99 -24.26
N PHE A 548 18.01 24.03 -24.21
CA PHE A 548 18.26 23.26 -23.00
C PHE A 548 19.52 23.68 -22.24
N THR A 549 19.94 24.94 -22.35
CA THR A 549 21.09 25.46 -21.60
C THR A 549 20.63 26.60 -20.70
N TRP A 550 20.95 26.50 -19.41
CA TRP A 550 20.75 27.56 -18.45
C TRP A 550 22.09 28.13 -17.99
N ARG A 551 22.24 29.45 -18.03
CA ARG A 551 23.46 30.18 -17.62
C ARG A 551 23.39 30.76 -16.22
N GLY A 552 22.45 30.27 -15.39
CA GLY A 552 22.25 30.81 -14.05
C GLY A 552 21.58 32.19 -14.04
N GLU A 553 20.74 32.49 -15.01
CA GLU A 553 19.97 33.75 -15.11
C GLU A 553 18.50 33.56 -14.74
N THR A 554 17.88 34.58 -14.13
CA THR A 554 16.45 34.67 -13.87
C THR A 554 15.67 35.00 -15.15
N GLU A 555 14.33 34.94 -15.10
CA GLU A 555 13.45 35.32 -16.21
C GLU A 555 13.72 36.75 -16.69
N ASN A 556 14.01 37.66 -15.75
CA ASN A 556 14.29 39.08 -16.01
C ASN A 556 15.75 39.35 -16.40
N GLY A 557 16.54 38.31 -16.73
CA GLY A 557 17.94 38.45 -17.16
C GLY A 557 18.95 38.77 -16.06
N ARG A 558 18.53 38.82 -14.79
CA ARG A 558 19.47 38.99 -13.65
C ARG A 558 20.16 37.68 -13.32
N GLU A 559 21.39 37.75 -12.85
CA GLU A 559 22.11 36.57 -12.37
C GLU A 559 21.48 36.01 -11.09
N ALA A 560 21.23 34.70 -11.08
CA ALA A 560 20.74 33.95 -9.93
C ALA A 560 21.89 33.65 -8.96
N PRO A 561 21.70 33.77 -7.63
CA PRO A 561 22.79 33.58 -6.66
C PRO A 561 23.35 32.14 -6.67
N PRO A 562 24.60 31.92 -6.22
CA PRO A 562 25.09 30.58 -5.92
C PRO A 562 24.14 29.85 -4.95
N GLY A 563 23.87 28.58 -5.18
CA GLY A 563 22.92 27.83 -4.35
C GLY A 563 22.32 26.60 -5.02
N ILE A 564 21.36 26.00 -4.32
CA ILE A 564 20.59 24.85 -4.77
C ILE A 564 19.36 25.35 -5.53
N TYR A 565 19.15 24.77 -6.71
CA TYR A 565 17.95 24.97 -7.52
C TYR A 565 17.33 23.62 -7.84
N PHE A 566 16.07 23.63 -8.23
CA PHE A 566 15.35 22.46 -8.71
C PHE A 566 14.88 22.70 -10.13
N TYR A 567 15.00 21.71 -10.99
CA TYR A 567 14.36 21.76 -12.29
C TYR A 567 13.15 20.84 -12.32
N ARG A 568 12.16 21.20 -13.14
CA ARG A 568 11.00 20.38 -13.47
C ARG A 568 10.80 20.35 -14.97
N VAL A 569 10.61 19.14 -15.48
CA VAL A 569 10.26 18.86 -16.86
C VAL A 569 9.08 17.91 -16.80
N GLU A 570 7.89 18.40 -17.14
CA GLU A 570 6.63 17.67 -16.95
C GLU A 570 6.50 17.12 -15.51
N ARG A 571 6.46 15.78 -15.34
CA ARG A 571 6.37 15.06 -14.06
C ARG A 571 7.73 14.74 -13.43
N VAL A 572 8.85 15.02 -14.10
CA VAL A 572 10.21 14.74 -13.61
C VAL A 572 10.80 15.96 -12.91
N THR A 573 11.35 15.75 -11.71
CA THR A 573 12.08 16.78 -10.95
C THR A 573 13.50 16.35 -10.63
N GLY A 574 14.45 17.29 -10.67
CA GLY A 574 15.82 17.03 -10.24
C GLY A 574 16.49 18.26 -9.65
N LYS A 575 17.67 18.06 -9.07
CA LYS A 575 18.44 19.08 -8.35
C LYS A 575 19.52 19.68 -9.24
N LEU A 576 19.78 20.97 -9.12
CA LEU A 576 20.92 21.70 -9.69
C LEU A 576 21.72 22.36 -8.57
N ILE A 577 23.03 22.47 -8.73
CA ILE A 577 23.91 23.17 -7.79
C ILE A 577 24.72 24.20 -8.57
N LYS A 578 24.46 25.50 -8.35
CA LYS A 578 25.25 26.62 -8.89
C LYS A 578 26.34 26.99 -7.88
N VAL A 579 27.61 26.91 -8.27
CA VAL A 579 28.76 27.05 -7.36
C VAL A 579 29.33 28.48 -7.34
N ARG A 580 29.10 29.28 -8.39
CA ARG A 580 29.54 30.68 -8.47
C ARG A 580 28.63 31.48 -9.35
#